data_AF-A0A6P7GTJ5-F1
#
_entry.id   AF-A0A6P7GTJ5-F1
#
_cell.length_a   1.000
_cell.length_b   1.000
_cell.length_c   1.000
_cell.angle_alpha   90.00
_cell.angle_beta   90.00
_cell.angle_gamma   90.00
#
_symmetry.space_group_name_H-M   'P 1'
#
loop_
_entity.id
_entity.type
_entity.pdbx_description
1 polymer ?
#
loop_
_entity_poly.entity_id
_entity_poly.type
_entity_poly.pdbx_seq_one_letter_code
_entity_poly.pdbx_strand_id
1 'polypeptide(L)'
;MLKFFVQTDYILLANKTMENINISSTDVAAQALIFFFGGFDTTATSNRFMAYELAVNPDVQDKLRKEIIEIYENCQGNVTYENIMTMNYLDMVVSGKLKF
;
A
#
# COMPACT_ATOMS: atom_id res chain seq x y z
N MET A 1 34.67 -25.74 -21.99
CA MET A 1 35.56 -25.52 -20.83
C MET A 1 35.75 -24.03 -20.52
N LEU A 2 36.14 -23.18 -21.48
CA LEU A 2 36.28 -21.71 -21.27
C LEU A 2 34.98 -20.96 -20.92
N LYS A 3 33.81 -21.38 -21.43
CA LYS A 3 32.51 -20.74 -21.10
C LYS A 3 32.06 -20.96 -19.65
N PHE A 4 32.48 -22.05 -19.00
CA PHE A 4 32.16 -22.31 -17.59
C PHE A 4 33.03 -21.45 -16.66
N PHE A 5 34.27 -21.15 -17.05
CA PHE A 5 35.17 -20.33 -16.25
C PHE A 5 34.68 -18.87 -16.16
N VAL A 6 34.25 -18.29 -17.30
CA VAL A 6 33.70 -16.92 -17.35
C VAL A 6 32.42 -16.77 -16.52
N GLN A 7 31.54 -17.77 -16.53
CA GLN A 7 30.31 -17.74 -15.73
C GLN A 7 30.60 -17.81 -14.22
N THR A 8 31.55 -18.64 -13.81
CA THR A 8 31.96 -18.76 -12.39
C THR A 8 32.65 -17.48 -11.92
N ASP A 9 33.46 -16.83 -12.76
CA ASP A 9 34.08 -15.53 -12.45
C ASP A 9 33.03 -14.42 -12.32
N TYR A 10 31.97 -14.44 -13.12
CA TYR A 10 30.87 -13.47 -13.04
C TYR A 10 30.06 -13.63 -11.75
N ILE A 11 29.80 -14.88 -11.33
CA ILE A 11 29.10 -15.18 -10.07
C ILE A 11 29.99 -14.87 -8.87
N LEU A 12 31.31 -15.11 -8.96
CA LEU A 12 32.27 -14.75 -7.92
C LEU A 12 32.43 -13.22 -7.81
N LEU A 13 32.44 -12.51 -8.93
CA LEU A 13 32.45 -11.04 -8.97
C LEU A 13 31.15 -10.48 -8.38
N ALA A 14 30.00 -11.04 -8.74
CA ALA A 14 28.69 -10.69 -8.18
C ALA A 14 28.64 -10.95 -6.66
N ASN A 15 29.13 -12.10 -6.20
CA ASN A 15 29.22 -12.43 -4.77
C ASN A 15 30.21 -11.50 -4.03
N LYS A 16 31.34 -11.15 -4.66
CA LYS A 16 32.33 -10.22 -4.09
C LYS A 16 31.81 -8.79 -4.00
N THR A 17 30.94 -8.36 -4.91
CA THR A 17 30.19 -7.10 -4.78
C THR A 17 29.08 -7.17 -3.73
N MET A 18 28.45 -8.34 -3.55
CA MET A 18 27.41 -8.57 -2.54
C MET A 18 27.97 -8.67 -1.11
N GLU A 19 29.25 -9.05 -0.96
CA GLU A 19 29.92 -9.18 0.34
C GLU A 19 30.15 -7.84 1.07
N ASN A 20 29.93 -6.68 0.43
CA ASN A 20 30.05 -5.37 1.08
C ASN A 20 29.12 -4.29 0.48
N ILE A 21 27.82 -4.57 0.32
CA ILE A 21 26.85 -3.48 0.14
C ILE A 21 26.61 -2.83 1.50
N ASN A 22 27.46 -1.88 1.86
CA ASN A 22 27.23 -1.03 3.03
C ASN A 22 26.14 -0.01 2.67
N ILE A 23 24.89 -0.33 2.96
CA ILE A 23 23.75 0.55 2.72
C ILE A 23 23.89 1.77 3.63
N SER A 24 24.16 2.93 3.04
CA SER A 24 24.22 4.17 3.81
C SER A 24 22.82 4.63 4.21
N SER A 25 22.73 5.48 5.24
CA SER A 25 21.46 6.12 5.62
C SER A 25 20.85 6.92 4.46
N THR A 26 21.68 7.49 3.59
CA THR A 26 21.25 8.19 2.37
C THR A 26 20.61 7.23 1.37
N ASP A 27 21.16 6.03 1.21
CA ASP A 27 20.57 5.01 0.33
C ASP A 27 19.20 4.56 0.84
N VAL A 28 19.06 4.34 2.15
CA VAL A 28 17.77 4.02 2.77
C VAL A 28 16.76 5.15 2.57
N ALA A 29 17.18 6.40 2.79
CA ALA A 29 16.31 7.56 2.59
C ALA A 29 15.87 7.71 1.13
N ALA A 30 16.79 7.52 0.17
CA ALA A 30 16.49 7.55 -1.25
C ALA A 30 15.47 6.47 -1.63
N GLN A 31 15.64 5.24 -1.15
CA GLN A 31 14.68 4.15 -1.39
C GLN A 31 13.32 4.42 -0.74
N ALA A 32 13.28 4.94 0.48
CA ALA A 32 12.03 5.33 1.14
C ALA A 32 11.24 6.36 0.32
N LEU A 33 11.93 7.34 -0.25
CA LEU A 33 11.30 8.34 -1.14
C LEU A 33 10.77 7.70 -2.43
N ILE A 34 11.51 6.76 -3.04
CA ILE A 34 11.03 6.04 -4.23
C ILE A 34 9.76 5.26 -3.92
N PHE A 35 9.70 4.53 -2.80
CA PHE A 35 8.49 3.82 -2.37
C PHE A 35 7.34 4.79 -2.08
N PHE A 36 7.62 5.92 -1.44
CA PHE A 36 6.62 6.94 -1.18
C PHE A 36 6.02 7.48 -2.48
N PHE A 37 6.83 7.96 -3.42
CA PHE A 37 6.33 8.53 -4.66
C PHE A 37 5.66 7.49 -5.57
N GLY A 38 6.23 6.27 -5.65
CA GLY A 38 5.64 5.18 -6.42
C GLY A 38 4.26 4.75 -5.92
N GLY A 39 4.04 4.78 -4.60
CA GLY A 39 2.73 4.51 -3.99
C GLY A 39 1.79 5.71 -3.93
N PHE A 40 2.33 6.93 -3.91
CA PHE A 40 1.54 8.15 -3.71
C PHE A 40 0.60 8.42 -4.88
N ASP A 41 1.11 8.47 -6.11
CA ASP A 41 0.30 8.89 -7.25
C ASP A 41 -0.88 7.94 -7.52
N THR A 42 -0.65 6.64 -7.38
CA THR A 42 -1.67 5.60 -7.55
C THR A 42 -2.72 5.66 -6.44
N THR A 43 -2.29 5.73 -5.17
CA THR A 43 -3.19 5.81 -4.01
C THR A 43 -3.98 7.12 -4.01
N ALA A 44 -3.33 8.25 -4.30
CA ALA A 44 -3.98 9.55 -4.36
C ALA A 44 -5.04 9.60 -5.47
N THR A 45 -4.75 9.01 -6.63
CA THR A 45 -5.72 8.92 -7.73
C THR A 45 -6.90 8.04 -7.35
N SER A 46 -6.66 6.86 -6.77
CA SER A 46 -7.73 5.98 -6.26
C SER A 46 -8.62 6.69 -5.24
N ASN A 47 -8.03 7.39 -4.26
CA ASN A 47 -8.76 8.12 -3.24
C ASN A 47 -9.58 9.30 -3.81
N ARG A 48 -9.08 9.97 -4.86
CA ARG A 48 -9.84 11.02 -5.58
C ARG A 48 -11.10 10.45 -6.25
N PHE A 49 -10.98 9.34 -6.95
CA PHE A 49 -12.14 8.69 -7.56
C PHE A 49 -13.14 8.24 -6.50
N MET A 50 -12.67 7.60 -5.44
CA MET A 50 -13.53 7.20 -4.32
C MET A 50 -14.28 8.40 -3.71
N ALA A 51 -13.58 9.50 -3.43
CA ALA A 51 -14.19 10.69 -2.87
C ALA A 51 -15.22 11.32 -3.82
N TYR A 52 -14.95 11.31 -5.13
CA TYR A 52 -15.89 11.78 -6.14
C TYR A 52 -17.16 10.92 -6.18
N GLU A 53 -17.02 9.60 -6.25
CA GLU A 53 -18.16 8.68 -6.29
C GLU A 53 -19.01 8.79 -5.01
N LEU A 54 -18.39 8.94 -3.84
CA LEU A 54 -19.09 9.17 -2.58
C LEU A 54 -19.82 10.52 -2.54
N ALA A 55 -19.30 11.56 -3.19
CA ALA A 55 -19.95 12.86 -3.25
C ALA A 55 -21.16 12.87 -4.21
N VAL A 56 -21.12 12.07 -5.28
CA VAL A 56 -22.21 11.96 -6.27
C VAL A 56 -23.31 10.99 -5.80
N ASN A 57 -23.00 10.05 -4.90
CA ASN A 57 -23.93 9.04 -4.39
C ASN A 57 -24.11 9.16 -2.85
N PRO A 58 -24.94 10.10 -2.36
CA PRO A 58 -25.13 10.36 -0.94
C PRO A 58 -25.66 9.15 -0.14
N ASP A 59 -26.47 8.31 -0.78
CA ASP A 59 -27.02 7.08 -0.20
C ASP A 59 -25.91 6.06 0.16
N VAL A 60 -24.93 5.91 -0.73
CA VAL A 60 -23.74 5.10 -0.49
C VAL A 60 -22.89 5.71 0.62
N GLN A 61 -22.70 7.04 0.59
CA GLN A 61 -21.94 7.76 1.62
C GLN A 61 -22.57 7.60 3.01
N ASP A 62 -23.89 7.73 3.12
CA ASP A 62 -24.61 7.59 4.38
C ASP A 62 -24.53 6.15 4.91
N LYS A 63 -24.63 5.15 4.02
CA LYS A 63 -24.48 3.75 4.40
C LYS A 63 -23.06 3.44 4.90
N LEU A 64 -22.03 3.96 4.24
CA LEU A 64 -20.65 3.81 4.67
C LEU A 64 -20.41 4.51 6.03
N ARG A 65 -20.88 5.75 6.17
CA ARG A 65 -20.78 6.50 7.42
C ARG A 65 -21.46 5.75 8.57
N LYS A 66 -22.61 5.13 8.31
CA LYS A 66 -23.31 4.33 9.31
C LYS A 66 -22.47 3.15 9.81
N GLU A 67 -21.87 2.37 8.92
CA GLU A 67 -20.97 1.26 9.30
C GLU A 67 -19.78 1.76 10.14
N ILE A 68 -19.17 2.88 9.75
CA ILE A 68 -18.04 3.46 10.48
C ILE A 68 -18.45 3.91 11.89
N ILE A 69 -19.61 4.57 12.03
CA ILE A 69 -20.13 5.03 13.33
C ILE A 69 -20.43 3.83 14.23
N GLU A 70 -21.11 2.80 13.71
CA GLU A 70 -21.45 1.59 14.46
C GLU A 70 -20.19 0.93 15.05
N ILE A 71 -19.12 0.78 14.24
CA ILE A 71 -17.85 0.22 14.73
C ILE A 71 -17.20 1.16 15.76
N TYR A 72 -17.18 2.47 15.50
CA TYR A 72 -16.59 3.44 16.42
C TYR A 72 -17.25 3.40 17.80
N GLU A 73 -18.59 3.31 17.84
CA GLU A 73 -19.39 3.18 19.06
C GLU A 73 -19.12 1.84 19.75
N ASN A 74 -19.09 0.73 19.01
CA ASN A 74 -18.79 -0.60 19.53
C ASN A 74 -17.38 -0.69 20.15
N CYS A 75 -16.42 0.03 19.58
CA CYS A 75 -15.04 0.10 20.05
C CYS A 75 -14.82 1.12 21.18
N GLN A 76 -15.87 1.81 21.64
CA GLN A 76 -15.79 2.89 22.64
C GLN A 76 -14.76 3.97 22.26
N GLY A 77 -14.63 4.26 20.97
CA GLY A 77 -13.66 5.22 20.42
C GLY A 77 -12.23 4.70 20.26
N ASN A 78 -11.92 3.47 20.68
CA ASN A 78 -10.61 2.86 20.47
C ASN A 78 -10.62 1.91 19.26
N VAL A 79 -10.60 2.50 18.06
CA VAL A 79 -10.62 1.73 16.81
C VAL A 79 -9.25 1.09 16.57
N THR A 80 -9.20 -0.24 16.56
CA THR A 80 -7.98 -0.99 16.21
C THR A 80 -7.94 -1.34 14.73
N TYR A 81 -6.77 -1.78 14.25
CA TYR A 81 -6.61 -2.25 12.87
C TYR A 81 -7.54 -3.43 12.56
N GLU A 82 -7.71 -4.35 13.52
CA GLU A 82 -8.61 -5.49 13.40
C GLU A 82 -10.06 -5.02 13.22
N ASN A 83 -10.48 -3.95 13.92
CA ASN A 83 -11.83 -3.42 13.76
C ASN A 83 -12.05 -2.84 12.36
N ILE A 84 -11.07 -2.14 11.79
CA ILE A 84 -11.15 -1.63 10.41
C ILE A 84 -11.26 -2.78 9.42
N MET A 85 -10.50 -3.86 9.63
CA MET A 85 -10.55 -5.06 8.78
C MET A 85 -11.89 -5.79 8.83
N THR A 86 -12.75 -5.54 9.83
CA THR A 86 -14.11 -6.11 9.90
C THR A 86 -15.16 -5.28 9.15
N MET A 87 -14.81 -4.08 8.67
CA MET A 87 -15.71 -3.19 7.92
C MET A 87 -15.83 -3.67 6.47
N ASN A 88 -16.82 -4.53 6.21
CA ASN A 88 -17.03 -5.12 4.89
C ASN A 88 -17.46 -4.07 3.86
N TYR A 89 -18.29 -3.11 4.23
CA TYR A 89 -18.75 -2.08 3.29
C TYR A 89 -17.64 -1.08 2.95
N LEU A 90 -16.79 -0.73 3.93
CA LEU A 90 -15.56 0.00 3.68
C LEU A 90 -14.63 -0.74 2.70
N ASP A 91 -14.40 -2.04 2.84
CA ASP A 91 -13.60 -2.82 1.87
C ASP A 91 -14.22 -2.76 0.46
N MET A 92 -15.55 -2.87 0.35
CA MET A 92 -16.23 -2.79 -0.94
C MET A 92 -16.07 -1.43 -1.63
N VAL A 93 -16.11 -0.34 -0.85
CA VAL A 93 -15.91 1.03 -1.36
C VAL A 93 -14.43 1.24 -1.74
N VAL A 94 -13.50 0.84 -0.88
CA VAL A 94 -12.05 1.04 -1.11
C VAL A 94 -11.53 0.20 -2.27
N SER A 95 -12.04 -1.03 -2.42
CA SER A 95 -11.67 -1.91 -3.53
C SER A 95 -12.33 -1.56 -4.87
N GLY A 96 -13.23 -0.58 -4.89
CA GLY A 96 -13.98 -0.19 -6.10
C GLY A 96 -14.91 -1.30 -6.62
N LYS A 97 -15.23 -2.30 -5.80
CA LYS A 97 -16.19 -3.37 -6.14
C LYS A 97 -17.63 -2.88 -6.12
N LEU A 98 -17.90 -1.81 -5.39
CA LEU A 98 -19.20 -1.16 -5.39
C LEU A 98 -19.43 -0.48 -6.74
N LYS A 99 -20.41 -0.98 -7.50
CA LYS A 99 -20.91 -0.29 -8.69
C LYS A 99 -21.99 0.68 -8.22
N PHE A 100 -21.72 1.97 -8.43
CA PHE A 100 -22.65 3.07 -8.21
C PHE A 100 -23.69 3.10 -9.33
#